data_AF-A0AAC9RJQ5-F1
#
_entry.id   AF-A0AAC9RJQ5-F1
#
_cell.length_a   1.000
_cell.length_b   1.000
_cell.length_c   1.000
_cell.angle_alpha   90.00
_cell.angle_beta   90.00
_cell.angle_gamma   90.00
#
_symmetry.space_group_name_H-M   'P 1'
#
loop_
_entity.id
_entity.type
_entity.pdbx_description
1 polymer ?
#
loop_
_entity_poly.entity_id
_entity_poly.type
_entity_poly.pdbx_seq_one_letter_code
_entity_poly.pdbx_strand_id
1 'polypeptide(L)'
;MKKLSMLMLALVLVFTAVACSANEANNTEAPKTDTALLAGRYVGYSWKGEANGTKFEDSNEYIETILELDENGIITDAKMGFFVLKDGYWISRQSGNAYVDVDFSVAPIPAVPGEDYKAGDSMFTVHTADMMSFYATAVDSTGVAAVAIVDPVTRYQYEMKFDKDFDFNTSVGEITIGSGMLVPTIRTSGGGLLKPSEWNSLADKTIFDISPWSHVINDVGVLEGISNDSSVKDFLAALGVEFNGDQPQQMAVEYGYFGLGGWKGNYDAIKASLIGQDATQLTSLVDWSNSRYAGAINEQNVFGVDVESGATKTVQNSFDGISGATVRISREATSYQRALVNAGILDESDVIIGRF
;
A
#
# COMPACT_ATOMS: atom_id res chain seq x y z
N MET A 1 -83.37 14.57 7.82
CA MET A 1 -83.11 13.68 8.98
C MET A 1 -82.51 12.30 8.65
N LYS A 2 -82.27 11.92 7.38
CA LYS A 2 -81.58 10.64 7.05
C LYS A 2 -80.06 10.75 6.86
N LYS A 3 -79.50 11.97 6.80
CA LYS A 3 -78.05 12.20 6.63
C LYS A 3 -77.28 12.42 7.94
N LEU A 4 -77.97 12.65 9.07
CA LEU A 4 -77.33 12.76 10.39
C LEU A 4 -77.14 11.38 11.07
N SER A 5 -78.01 10.41 10.80
CA SER A 5 -77.92 9.06 11.36
C SER A 5 -76.80 8.20 10.74
N MET A 6 -76.33 8.53 9.54
CA MET A 6 -75.21 7.82 8.89
C MET A 6 -73.84 8.26 9.45
N LEU A 7 -73.71 9.52 9.85
CA LEU A 7 -72.47 10.05 10.43
C LEU A 7 -72.25 9.53 11.87
N MET A 8 -73.33 9.33 12.62
CA MET A 8 -73.28 8.81 13.98
C MET A 8 -72.98 7.30 14.03
N LEU A 9 -73.36 6.53 12.99
CA LEU A 9 -73.04 5.11 12.89
C LEU A 9 -71.57 4.87 12.50
N ALA A 10 -70.99 5.74 11.67
CA ALA A 10 -69.58 5.68 11.30
C ALA A 10 -68.64 6.06 12.46
N LEU A 11 -69.06 6.97 13.35
CA LEU A 11 -68.25 7.38 14.50
C LEU A 11 -68.21 6.32 15.63
N VAL A 12 -69.25 5.50 15.77
CA VAL A 12 -69.31 4.41 16.77
C VAL A 12 -68.50 3.17 16.33
N LEU A 13 -68.33 2.96 15.02
CA LEU A 13 -67.50 1.88 14.47
C LEU A 13 -65.99 2.17 14.57
N VAL A 14 -65.57 3.44 14.62
CA VAL A 14 -64.16 3.81 14.78
C VAL A 14 -63.67 3.68 16.23
N PHE A 15 -64.57 3.78 17.22
CA PHE A 15 -64.20 3.67 18.65
C PHE A 15 -64.34 2.25 19.24
N THR A 16 -64.87 1.28 18.50
CA THR A 16 -64.94 -0.13 18.95
C THR A 16 -63.78 -1.00 18.46
N ALA A 17 -62.90 -0.49 17.60
CA ALA A 17 -61.69 -1.19 17.16
C ALA A 17 -60.43 -0.85 18.00
N VAL A 18 -60.52 0.09 18.95
CA VAL A 18 -59.39 0.55 19.77
C VAL A 18 -59.74 0.55 21.26
N ALA A 19 -60.14 -0.60 21.82
CA ALA A 19 -60.06 -0.88 23.27
C ALA A 19 -60.69 -2.24 23.60
N CYS A 20 -59.87 -3.31 23.57
CA CYS A 20 -59.95 -4.55 24.38
C CYS A 20 -58.95 -5.54 23.74
N SER A 21 -57.69 -5.57 24.20
CA SER A 21 -57.17 -6.47 25.24
C SER A 21 -57.21 -7.95 24.81
N ALA A 22 -56.08 -8.56 24.45
CA ALA A 22 -55.08 -9.18 25.33
C ALA A 22 -55.33 -10.69 25.56
N ASN A 23 -54.25 -11.45 25.39
CA ASN A 23 -54.03 -12.87 25.71
C ASN A 23 -54.74 -13.93 24.88
N GLU A 24 -54.12 -14.32 23.76
CA GLU A 24 -53.97 -15.73 23.40
C GLU A 24 -52.53 -16.00 22.96
N ALA A 25 -51.87 -16.90 23.68
CA ALA A 25 -50.54 -17.39 23.38
C ALA A 25 -50.58 -18.19 22.07
N ASN A 26 -49.98 -17.65 21.02
CA ASN A 26 -49.55 -18.42 19.86
C ASN A 26 -48.14 -17.97 19.52
N ASN A 27 -47.19 -18.90 19.71
CA ASN A 27 -45.84 -18.84 19.17
C ASN A 27 -45.94 -18.67 17.66
N THR A 28 -45.93 -17.42 17.22
CA THR A 28 -45.67 -17.08 15.82
C THR A 28 -44.50 -16.13 15.92
N GLU A 29 -43.32 -16.67 15.62
CA GLU A 29 -42.12 -15.86 15.40
C GLU A 29 -42.55 -14.68 14.53
N ALA A 30 -42.28 -13.46 15.02
CA ALA A 30 -42.36 -12.28 14.18
C ALA A 30 -41.59 -12.60 12.88
N PRO A 31 -42.08 -12.20 11.70
CA PRO A 31 -41.25 -12.31 10.51
C PRO A 31 -39.98 -11.56 10.85
N LYS A 32 -38.85 -12.29 10.88
CA LYS A 32 -37.52 -11.67 10.88
C LYS A 32 -37.62 -10.59 9.84
N THR A 33 -37.47 -9.33 10.28
CA THR A 33 -37.19 -8.22 9.39
C THR A 33 -36.22 -8.74 8.34
N ASP A 34 -36.57 -8.60 7.06
CA ASP A 34 -35.63 -8.80 5.96
C ASP A 34 -34.41 -7.96 6.31
N THR A 35 -33.42 -8.59 6.94
CA THR A 35 -32.06 -8.08 6.97
C THR A 35 -31.76 -7.96 5.48
N ALA A 36 -31.67 -6.73 4.97
CA ALA A 36 -31.31 -6.51 3.58
C ALA A 36 -30.07 -7.37 3.34
N LEU A 37 -30.21 -8.41 2.52
CA LEU A 37 -29.12 -9.37 2.32
C LEU A 37 -27.96 -8.57 1.75
N LEU A 38 -26.85 -8.51 2.48
CA LEU A 38 -25.67 -7.74 2.09
C LEU A 38 -24.80 -8.50 1.08
N ALA A 39 -25.25 -9.67 0.63
CA ALA A 39 -24.49 -10.51 -0.29
C ALA A 39 -24.32 -9.80 -1.64
N GLY A 40 -23.08 -9.63 -2.07
CA GLY A 40 -22.80 -8.97 -3.34
C GLY A 40 -21.36 -8.54 -3.50
N ARG A 41 -21.09 -7.95 -4.68
CA ARG A 41 -19.81 -7.38 -5.04
C ARG A 41 -19.95 -5.87 -5.15
N TYR A 42 -19.23 -5.15 -4.31
CA TYR A 42 -19.35 -3.70 -4.14
C TYR A 42 -18.05 -3.01 -4.47
N VAL A 43 -18.13 -1.83 -5.10
CA VAL A 43 -16.95 -1.11 -5.58
C VAL A 43 -16.98 0.32 -5.09
N GLY A 44 -15.85 0.79 -4.57
CA GLY A 44 -15.65 2.16 -4.14
C GLY A 44 -14.34 2.74 -4.66
N TYR A 45 -14.31 4.07 -4.81
CA TYR A 45 -13.20 4.79 -5.44
C TYR A 45 -12.73 5.97 -4.59
N SER A 46 -11.45 6.29 -4.66
CA SER A 46 -10.89 7.57 -4.21
C SER A 46 -9.88 8.05 -5.24
N TRP A 47 -9.76 9.36 -5.46
CA TRP A 47 -8.91 9.88 -6.53
C TRP A 47 -8.13 11.12 -6.12
N LYS A 48 -7.05 11.38 -6.85
CA LYS A 48 -6.17 12.51 -6.58
C LYS A 48 -6.87 13.83 -6.87
N GLY A 49 -6.76 14.75 -5.92
CA GLY A 49 -7.35 16.09 -6.00
C GLY A 49 -8.80 16.18 -5.49
N GLU A 50 -9.38 15.07 -5.07
CA GLU A 50 -10.76 14.99 -4.58
C GLU A 50 -11.05 15.99 -3.45
N ALA A 51 -10.19 16.04 -2.43
CA ALA A 51 -10.29 16.98 -1.31
C ALA A 51 -10.29 18.46 -1.74
N ASN A 52 -9.81 18.76 -2.94
CA ASN A 52 -9.78 20.11 -3.52
C ASN A 52 -10.88 20.32 -4.59
N GLY A 53 -11.87 19.43 -4.67
CA GLY A 53 -12.98 19.52 -5.63
C GLY A 53 -12.65 19.08 -7.05
N THR A 54 -11.50 18.40 -7.26
CA THR A 54 -11.19 17.81 -8.57
C THR A 54 -12.16 16.67 -8.85
N LYS A 55 -12.74 16.61 -10.04
CA LYS A 55 -13.60 15.50 -10.44
C LYS A 55 -12.79 14.25 -10.79
N PHE A 56 -13.41 13.08 -10.68
CA PHE A 56 -12.76 11.83 -11.04
C PHE A 56 -12.25 11.82 -12.49
N GLU A 57 -13.05 12.32 -13.44
CA GLU A 57 -12.68 12.40 -14.87
C GLU A 57 -11.45 13.28 -15.16
N ASP A 58 -11.12 14.20 -14.25
CA ASP A 58 -9.99 15.12 -14.36
C ASP A 58 -8.75 14.62 -13.59
N SER A 59 -8.86 13.47 -12.92
CA SER A 59 -7.77 12.90 -12.12
C SER A 59 -6.84 12.02 -12.96
N ASN A 60 -5.57 11.98 -12.57
CA ASN A 60 -4.54 11.12 -13.18
C ASN A 60 -4.12 9.95 -12.28
N GLU A 61 -4.73 9.81 -11.10
CA GLU A 61 -4.43 8.77 -10.13
C GLU A 61 -5.69 8.42 -9.34
N TYR A 62 -5.98 7.13 -9.17
CA TYR A 62 -7.10 6.69 -8.34
C TYR A 62 -6.83 5.36 -7.64
N ILE A 63 -7.57 5.13 -6.56
CA ILE A 63 -7.68 3.86 -5.85
C ILE A 63 -9.08 3.30 -6.02
N GLU A 64 -9.15 1.99 -6.22
CA GLU A 64 -10.37 1.19 -6.24
C GLU A 64 -10.31 0.17 -5.10
N THR A 65 -11.41 0.02 -4.36
CA THR A 65 -11.66 -1.12 -3.48
C THR A 65 -12.85 -1.91 -4.02
N ILE A 66 -12.69 -3.23 -4.10
CA ILE A 66 -13.75 -4.19 -4.40
C ILE A 66 -13.92 -5.08 -3.17
N LEU A 67 -15.15 -5.19 -2.67
CA LEU A 67 -15.51 -6.10 -1.57
C LEU A 67 -16.53 -7.13 -2.08
N GLU A 68 -16.35 -8.39 -1.70
CA GLU A 68 -17.37 -9.42 -1.81
C GLU A 68 -17.87 -9.78 -0.43
N LEU A 69 -19.16 -9.55 -0.17
CA LEU A 69 -19.79 -9.80 1.12
C LEU A 69 -20.70 -11.03 1.04
N ASP A 70 -20.84 -11.75 2.15
CA ASP A 70 -21.89 -12.73 2.34
C ASP A 70 -23.21 -12.07 2.79
N GLU A 71 -24.25 -12.87 2.98
CA GLU A 71 -25.59 -12.41 3.38
C GLU A 71 -25.61 -11.65 4.72
N ASN A 72 -24.62 -11.88 5.59
CA ASN A 72 -24.49 -11.26 6.90
C ASN A 72 -23.55 -10.04 6.89
N GLY A 73 -22.98 -9.68 5.74
CA GLY A 73 -22.00 -8.60 5.65
C GLY A 73 -20.58 -9.02 6.02
N ILE A 74 -20.28 -10.32 6.11
CA ILE A 74 -18.91 -10.80 6.30
C ILE A 74 -18.16 -10.67 4.97
N ILE A 75 -16.96 -10.09 5.03
CA ILE A 75 -16.08 -9.96 3.87
C ILE A 75 -15.53 -11.33 3.49
N THR A 76 -15.93 -11.85 2.34
CA THR A 76 -15.47 -13.13 1.79
C THR A 76 -14.30 -12.96 0.82
N ASP A 77 -14.25 -11.83 0.10
CA ASP A 77 -13.10 -11.42 -0.69
C ASP A 77 -12.92 -9.89 -0.64
N ALA A 78 -11.68 -9.45 -0.81
CA ALA A 78 -11.34 -8.04 -0.93
C ALA A 78 -10.25 -7.86 -1.99
N LYS A 79 -10.29 -6.74 -2.70
CA LYS A 79 -9.24 -6.33 -3.63
C LYS A 79 -9.09 -4.82 -3.62
N MET A 80 -7.84 -4.36 -3.60
CA MET A 80 -7.52 -2.95 -3.79
C MET A 80 -6.62 -2.77 -5.03
N GLY A 81 -6.81 -1.64 -5.72
CA GLY A 81 -6.12 -1.26 -6.94
C GLY A 81 -5.66 0.18 -6.85
N PHE A 82 -4.38 0.49 -7.09
CA PHE A 82 -3.89 1.86 -7.28
C PHE A 82 -3.45 2.02 -8.72
N PHE A 83 -4.15 2.89 -9.43
CA PHE A 83 -3.94 3.18 -10.84
C PHE A 83 -3.37 4.58 -11.05
N VAL A 84 -2.47 4.69 -12.02
CA VAL A 84 -1.89 5.95 -12.50
C VAL A 84 -2.09 6.02 -14.00
N LEU A 85 -2.47 7.20 -14.49
CA LEU A 85 -2.58 7.48 -15.91
C LEU A 85 -1.18 7.75 -16.48
N LYS A 86 -0.70 6.88 -17.37
CA LYS A 86 0.54 7.08 -18.13
C LYS A 86 0.23 6.96 -19.62
N ASP A 87 0.62 7.98 -20.38
CA ASP A 87 0.42 8.03 -21.85
C ASP A 87 -1.03 7.74 -22.29
N GLY A 88 -2.00 8.17 -21.50
CA GLY A 88 -3.44 7.97 -21.76
C GLY A 88 -4.00 6.63 -21.32
N TYR A 89 -3.19 5.74 -20.73
CA TYR A 89 -3.62 4.44 -20.22
C TYR A 89 -3.54 4.35 -18.70
N TRP A 90 -4.55 3.75 -18.09
CA TRP A 90 -4.53 3.43 -16.66
C TRP A 90 -3.66 2.21 -16.42
N ILE A 91 -2.60 2.39 -15.63
CA ILE A 91 -1.66 1.33 -15.27
C ILE A 91 -1.71 1.14 -13.76
N SER A 92 -1.88 -0.11 -13.33
CA SER A 92 -1.80 -0.46 -11.91
C SER A 92 -0.37 -0.34 -11.41
N ARG A 93 -0.17 0.35 -10.28
CA ARG A 93 1.13 0.41 -9.57
C ARG A 93 1.53 -0.91 -8.95
N GLN A 94 0.61 -1.86 -8.85
CA GLN A 94 0.89 -3.22 -8.37
C GLN A 94 1.31 -4.16 -9.52
N SER A 95 1.40 -3.65 -10.75
CA SER A 95 2.01 -4.40 -11.86
C SER A 95 3.47 -4.64 -11.55
N GLY A 96 3.84 -5.91 -11.31
CA GLY A 96 5.21 -6.33 -11.06
C GLY A 96 6.07 -6.47 -12.33
N ASN A 97 5.52 -6.17 -13.51
CA ASN A 97 6.28 -6.25 -14.75
C ASN A 97 7.27 -5.08 -14.86
N ALA A 98 8.54 -5.42 -15.09
CA ALA A 98 9.59 -4.45 -15.37
C ALA A 98 10.37 -4.88 -16.61
N TYR A 99 10.80 -3.92 -17.41
CA TYR A 99 11.95 -4.12 -18.30
C TYR A 99 13.20 -3.73 -17.51
N VAL A 100 14.20 -4.60 -17.52
CA VAL A 100 15.49 -4.36 -16.88
C VAL A 100 16.58 -4.72 -17.86
N ASP A 101 17.56 -3.85 -17.98
CA ASP A 101 18.79 -4.09 -18.74
C ASP A 101 20.00 -3.62 -17.92
N VAL A 102 21.15 -4.27 -18.12
CA VAL A 102 22.38 -4.03 -17.33
C VAL A 102 23.57 -3.79 -18.25
N ASP A 103 24.15 -2.59 -18.16
CA ASP A 103 25.40 -2.24 -18.84
C ASP A 103 26.58 -2.41 -17.89
N PHE A 104 27.21 -3.58 -17.92
CA PHE A 104 28.39 -3.89 -17.11
C PHE A 104 29.63 -3.04 -17.45
N SER A 105 29.63 -2.26 -18.54
CA SER A 105 30.71 -1.33 -18.86
C SER A 105 30.63 -0.03 -18.03
N VAL A 106 29.45 0.29 -17.49
CA VAL A 106 29.25 1.46 -16.64
C VAL A 106 29.79 1.17 -15.24
N ALA A 107 30.53 2.13 -14.69
CA ALA A 107 30.81 2.22 -13.27
C ALA A 107 29.78 3.18 -12.66
N PRO A 108 28.99 2.76 -11.66
CA PRO A 108 27.92 3.58 -11.13
C PRO A 108 28.52 4.83 -10.46
N ILE A 109 27.88 5.98 -10.68
CA ILE A 109 28.28 7.25 -10.07
C ILE A 109 27.15 7.71 -9.16
N PRO A 110 27.43 8.15 -7.92
CA PRO A 110 26.38 8.61 -7.03
C PRO A 110 25.69 9.87 -7.60
N ALA A 111 24.38 9.94 -7.43
CA ALA A 111 23.60 11.15 -7.65
C ALA A 111 24.11 12.31 -6.78
N VAL A 112 23.79 13.54 -7.16
CA VAL A 112 23.85 14.68 -6.24
C VAL A 112 22.48 14.77 -5.56
N PRO A 113 22.38 14.60 -4.22
CA PRO A 113 21.10 14.67 -3.52
C PRO A 113 20.75 16.13 -3.17
N GLY A 114 19.63 16.35 -2.48
CA GLY A 114 19.18 17.70 -2.08
C GLY A 114 18.32 18.44 -3.10
N GLU A 115 18.27 19.77 -2.98
CA GLU A 115 17.45 20.66 -3.82
C GLU A 115 17.96 20.71 -5.27
N ASP A 116 19.28 20.78 -5.45
CA ASP A 116 19.97 20.75 -6.75
C ASP A 116 20.18 19.31 -7.25
N TYR A 117 19.15 18.48 -7.14
CA TYR A 117 19.23 17.07 -7.49
C TYR A 117 19.74 16.87 -8.92
N LYS A 118 20.75 16.01 -9.06
CA LYS A 118 21.24 15.51 -10.33
C LYS A 118 21.36 13.99 -10.27
N ALA A 119 20.77 13.29 -11.23
CA ALA A 119 20.99 11.86 -11.37
C ALA A 119 22.49 11.57 -11.60
N GLY A 120 22.96 10.49 -10.99
CA GLY A 120 24.26 9.92 -11.28
C GLY A 120 24.21 9.01 -12.50
N ASP A 121 25.28 8.23 -12.70
CA ASP A 121 25.34 7.24 -13.77
C ASP A 121 24.92 5.88 -13.20
N SER A 122 23.99 5.21 -13.87
CA SER A 122 23.44 3.93 -13.47
C SER A 122 23.86 2.85 -14.46
N MET A 123 24.23 1.67 -13.95
CA MET A 123 24.44 0.48 -14.78
C MET A 123 23.11 -0.20 -15.15
N PHE A 124 21.99 0.17 -14.53
CA PHE A 124 20.67 -0.43 -14.75
C PHE A 124 19.73 0.53 -15.49
N THR A 125 19.15 0.05 -16.59
CA THR A 125 17.98 0.69 -17.19
C THR A 125 16.73 -0.04 -16.74
N VAL A 126 15.91 0.61 -15.90
CA VAL A 126 14.67 0.03 -15.37
C VAL A 126 13.44 0.79 -15.87
N HIS A 127 12.49 0.08 -16.47
CA HIS A 127 11.17 0.60 -16.80
C HIS A 127 10.10 -0.23 -16.11
N THR A 128 9.47 0.34 -15.08
CA THR A 128 8.39 -0.29 -14.31
C THR A 128 7.32 0.73 -13.92
N ALA A 129 6.14 0.24 -13.57
CA ALA A 129 5.07 1.05 -13.00
C ALA A 129 5.45 1.57 -11.59
N ASP A 130 6.25 0.80 -10.85
CA ASP A 130 6.70 1.16 -9.51
C ASP A 130 8.05 0.53 -9.13
N MET A 131 8.92 1.37 -8.58
CA MET A 131 10.29 1.03 -8.15
C MET A 131 10.37 0.77 -6.64
N MET A 132 9.28 0.91 -5.89
CA MET A 132 9.32 0.71 -4.45
C MET A 132 9.62 -0.74 -4.11
N SER A 133 10.61 -0.95 -3.24
CA SER A 133 11.05 -2.27 -2.82
C SER A 133 11.58 -3.13 -3.97
N PHE A 134 11.89 -2.51 -5.11
CA PHE A 134 12.40 -3.19 -6.28
C PHE A 134 13.86 -3.60 -6.06
N TYR A 135 14.22 -4.78 -6.54
CA TYR A 135 15.59 -5.17 -6.76
C TYR A 135 15.78 -5.78 -8.14
N ALA A 136 17.00 -5.70 -8.66
CA ALA A 136 17.46 -6.46 -9.82
C ALA A 136 18.88 -6.95 -9.58
N THR A 137 19.21 -8.11 -10.14
CA THR A 137 20.54 -8.68 -10.09
C THR A 137 20.88 -9.37 -11.42
N ALA A 138 22.16 -9.35 -11.79
CA ALA A 138 22.66 -10.02 -12.98
C ALA A 138 24.13 -10.40 -12.79
N VAL A 139 24.60 -11.41 -13.51
CA VAL A 139 26.01 -11.79 -13.55
C VAL A 139 26.43 -11.94 -15.01
N ASP A 140 27.43 -11.19 -15.43
CA ASP A 140 27.91 -11.24 -16.81
C ASP A 140 28.70 -12.54 -17.11
N SER A 141 29.10 -12.72 -18.38
CA SER A 141 29.90 -13.88 -18.79
C SER A 141 31.33 -13.89 -18.23
N THR A 142 31.78 -12.81 -17.61
CA THR A 142 33.13 -12.67 -17.04
C THR A 142 33.16 -12.87 -15.52
N GLY A 143 31.99 -13.05 -14.90
CA GLY A 143 31.83 -13.23 -13.46
C GLY A 143 31.65 -11.93 -12.68
N VAL A 144 31.37 -10.80 -13.35
CA VAL A 144 31.02 -9.54 -12.68
C VAL A 144 29.56 -9.62 -12.25
N ALA A 145 29.30 -9.45 -10.96
CA ALA A 145 27.95 -9.42 -10.41
C ALA A 145 27.49 -7.97 -10.21
N ALA A 146 26.25 -7.69 -10.58
CA ALA A 146 25.61 -6.39 -10.44
C ALA A 146 24.31 -6.53 -9.65
N VAL A 147 24.04 -5.57 -8.76
CA VAL A 147 22.79 -5.47 -8.00
C VAL A 147 22.29 -4.05 -8.04
N ALA A 148 20.99 -3.87 -8.28
CA ALA A 148 20.25 -2.65 -7.97
C ALA A 148 19.21 -2.97 -6.89
N ILE A 149 19.10 -2.12 -5.87
CA ILE A 149 18.09 -2.22 -4.83
C ILE A 149 17.56 -0.83 -4.48
N VAL A 150 16.24 -0.68 -4.44
CA VAL A 150 15.63 0.62 -4.15
C VAL A 150 15.31 0.73 -2.67
N ASP A 151 16.10 1.53 -1.94
CA ASP A 151 15.86 1.77 -0.52
C ASP A 151 14.51 2.46 -0.31
N PRO A 152 13.64 1.91 0.54
CA PRO A 152 12.29 2.41 0.65
C PRO A 152 12.17 3.66 1.54
N VAL A 153 13.22 4.02 2.29
CA VAL A 153 13.23 5.19 3.16
C VAL A 153 13.67 6.44 2.40
N THR A 154 14.78 6.37 1.67
CA THR A 154 15.36 7.46 0.87
C THR A 154 14.77 7.56 -0.52
N ARG A 155 14.25 6.46 -1.07
CA ARG A 155 13.75 6.35 -2.45
C ARG A 155 14.83 6.57 -3.50
N TYR A 156 16.04 6.09 -3.21
CA TYR A 156 17.11 6.00 -4.20
C TYR A 156 17.30 4.56 -4.64
N GLN A 157 17.64 4.38 -5.92
CA GLN A 157 18.24 3.16 -6.42
C GLN A 157 19.70 3.14 -5.98
N TYR A 158 20.05 2.13 -5.19
CA TYR A 158 21.40 1.83 -4.78
C TYR A 158 21.94 0.71 -5.65
N GLU A 159 23.15 0.88 -6.14
CA GLU A 159 23.80 -0.07 -7.02
C GLU A 159 25.09 -0.59 -6.40
N MET A 160 25.33 -1.88 -6.59
CA MET A 160 26.55 -2.57 -6.19
C MET A 160 27.12 -3.28 -7.42
N LYS A 161 28.44 -3.17 -7.62
CA LYS A 161 29.17 -3.86 -8.68
C LYS A 161 30.34 -4.59 -8.06
N PHE A 162 30.38 -5.91 -8.26
CA PHE A 162 31.42 -6.78 -7.75
C PHE A 162 32.21 -7.34 -8.92
N ASP A 163 33.47 -6.93 -9.03
CA ASP A 163 34.37 -7.43 -10.06
C ASP A 163 34.67 -8.93 -9.85
N LYS A 164 35.13 -9.61 -10.90
CA LYS A 164 35.35 -11.07 -10.91
C LYS A 164 36.31 -11.58 -9.81
N ASP A 165 37.21 -10.72 -9.34
CA ASP A 165 38.23 -11.00 -8.32
C ASP A 165 37.86 -10.46 -6.94
N PHE A 166 36.63 -9.98 -6.77
CA PHE A 166 36.08 -9.61 -5.47
C PHE A 166 36.04 -10.81 -4.50
N ASP A 167 36.37 -10.58 -3.23
CA ASP A 167 36.23 -11.60 -2.18
C ASP A 167 34.77 -11.70 -1.73
N PHE A 168 34.02 -12.64 -2.26
CA PHE A 168 32.61 -12.82 -1.91
C PHE A 168 32.37 -13.26 -0.46
N ASN A 169 33.41 -13.60 0.31
CA ASN A 169 33.31 -13.82 1.76
C ASN A 169 33.36 -12.51 2.56
N THR A 170 33.65 -11.37 1.92
CA THR A 170 33.52 -10.05 2.54
C THR A 170 32.12 -9.90 3.14
N SER A 171 32.06 -9.30 4.33
CA SER A 171 30.81 -9.05 5.04
C SER A 171 29.99 -7.98 4.31
N VAL A 172 28.67 -8.13 4.24
CA VAL A 172 27.77 -7.10 3.71
C VAL A 172 27.86 -5.80 4.52
N GLY A 173 28.24 -5.89 5.80
CA GLY A 173 28.59 -4.77 6.68
C GLY A 173 29.67 -3.83 6.13
N GLU A 174 30.53 -4.32 5.22
CA GLU A 174 31.57 -3.52 4.58
C GLU A 174 31.07 -2.81 3.31
N ILE A 175 29.90 -3.20 2.78
CA ILE A 175 29.29 -2.62 1.58
C ILE A 175 28.52 -1.36 1.94
N THR A 176 29.27 -0.28 2.21
CA THR A 176 28.72 1.01 2.66
C THR A 176 28.75 2.08 1.55
N ILE A 177 27.99 3.16 1.74
CA ILE A 177 28.00 4.30 0.81
C ILE A 177 29.40 4.93 0.74
N GLY A 178 30.07 5.07 1.88
CA GLY A 178 31.40 5.66 2.03
C GLY A 178 32.52 4.79 1.45
N SER A 179 32.33 3.46 1.39
CA SER A 179 33.25 2.54 0.71
C SER A 179 33.24 2.71 -0.82
N GLY A 180 32.18 3.34 -1.36
CA GLY A 180 31.92 3.42 -2.80
C GLY A 180 31.36 2.14 -3.40
N MET A 181 31.12 1.09 -2.61
CA MET A 181 30.52 -0.17 -3.09
C MET A 181 28.99 -0.15 -3.09
N LEU A 182 28.37 0.72 -2.29
CA LEU A 182 26.92 0.96 -2.28
C LEU A 182 26.61 2.34 -2.86
N VAL A 183 26.30 2.41 -4.15
CA VAL A 183 26.25 3.68 -4.88
C VAL A 183 24.80 4.14 -5.14
N PRO A 184 24.31 5.23 -4.53
CA PRO A 184 22.97 5.76 -4.81
C PRO A 184 22.95 6.54 -6.13
N THR A 185 22.43 5.96 -7.21
CA THR A 185 22.55 6.52 -8.58
C THR A 185 21.36 7.36 -9.00
N ILE A 186 20.13 6.96 -8.65
CA ILE A 186 18.89 7.60 -9.16
C ILE A 186 17.88 7.78 -8.03
N ARG A 187 17.23 8.95 -7.96
CA ARG A 187 16.08 9.18 -7.08
C ARG A 187 14.82 8.66 -7.77
N THR A 188 14.24 7.58 -7.27
CA THR A 188 13.06 6.92 -7.84
C THR A 188 11.75 7.62 -7.46
N SER A 189 11.74 8.40 -6.37
CA SER A 189 10.59 9.23 -5.95
C SER A 189 11.02 10.38 -5.03
N GLY A 190 10.30 11.52 -5.09
CA GLY A 190 10.49 12.65 -4.17
C GLY A 190 9.87 12.47 -2.77
N GLY A 191 9.12 11.38 -2.57
CA GLY A 191 8.35 11.10 -1.35
C GLY A 191 9.12 10.37 -0.24
N GLY A 192 10.45 10.27 -0.30
CA GLY A 192 11.25 9.61 0.73
C GLY A 192 11.06 10.23 2.12
N LEU A 193 11.03 9.38 3.14
CA LEU A 193 10.98 9.77 4.55
C LEU A 193 12.29 10.43 4.97
N LEU A 194 13.42 9.88 4.51
CA LEU A 194 14.74 10.48 4.66
C LEU A 194 15.13 11.16 3.35
N LYS A 195 15.48 12.44 3.43
CA LYS A 195 15.91 13.24 2.27
C LYS A 195 17.34 13.72 2.52
N PRO A 196 18.36 12.92 2.21
CA PRO A 196 19.73 13.34 2.42
C PRO A 196 20.01 14.60 1.57
N SER A 197 20.73 15.55 2.15
CA SER A 197 21.30 16.69 1.42
C SER A 197 22.71 16.39 0.91
N GLU A 198 23.36 15.38 1.50
CA GLU A 198 24.69 14.90 1.12
C GLU A 198 24.86 13.43 1.54
N TRP A 199 25.66 12.68 0.78
CA TRP A 199 25.90 11.25 1.06
C TRP A 199 26.85 11.01 2.23
N ASN A 200 27.72 11.97 2.56
CA ASN A 200 28.65 11.85 3.68
C ASN A 200 27.93 11.61 5.02
N SER A 201 26.71 12.14 5.17
CA SER A 201 25.88 11.91 6.35
C SER A 201 25.46 10.45 6.55
N LEU A 202 25.57 9.64 5.49
CA LEU A 202 25.22 8.22 5.45
C LEU A 202 26.42 7.35 5.04
N ALA A 203 27.66 7.88 5.10
CA ALA A 203 28.83 7.19 4.58
C ALA A 203 29.05 5.80 5.21
N ASP A 204 28.84 5.67 6.52
CA ASP A 204 29.05 4.40 7.23
C ASP A 204 27.85 3.46 7.13
N LYS A 205 26.84 3.78 6.30
CA LYS A 205 25.60 3.01 6.18
C LYS A 205 25.65 1.98 5.06
N THR A 206 25.19 0.78 5.36
CA THR A 206 24.81 -0.25 4.41
C THR A 206 23.35 -0.07 3.99
N ILE A 207 22.86 -0.92 3.11
CA ILE A 207 21.43 -0.91 2.72
C ILE A 207 20.50 -1.26 3.90
N PHE A 208 20.99 -2.01 4.90
CA PHE A 208 20.20 -2.50 6.03
C PHE A 208 20.12 -1.54 7.22
N ASP A 209 20.88 -0.44 7.24
CA ASP A 209 20.95 0.45 8.40
C ASP A 209 20.97 1.96 8.07
N ILE A 210 20.55 2.33 6.86
CA ILE A 210 20.30 3.73 6.44
C ILE A 210 19.37 4.44 7.42
N SER A 211 18.37 3.72 7.93
CA SER A 211 17.35 4.23 8.84
C SER A 211 16.92 3.15 9.84
N PRO A 212 16.34 3.51 10.99
CA PRO A 212 15.67 2.52 11.85
C PRO A 212 14.60 1.68 11.14
N TRP A 213 14.07 2.16 10.00
CA TRP A 213 13.09 1.47 9.17
C TRP A 213 13.70 0.60 8.05
N SER A 214 15.03 0.50 7.96
CA SER A 214 15.69 -0.33 6.94
C SER A 214 15.50 -1.84 7.18
N HIS A 215 15.05 -2.24 8.38
CA HIS A 215 14.70 -3.64 8.70
C HIS A 215 13.66 -4.24 7.74
N VAL A 216 12.82 -3.42 7.12
CA VAL A 216 11.80 -3.89 6.16
C VAL A 216 12.37 -4.50 4.88
N ILE A 217 13.68 -4.37 4.66
CA ILE A 217 14.39 -4.96 3.53
C ILE A 217 14.62 -6.45 3.77
N ASN A 218 14.93 -6.84 5.01
CA ASN A 218 15.45 -8.17 5.37
C ASN A 218 14.71 -8.86 6.53
N ASP A 219 13.69 -8.25 7.12
CA ASP A 219 12.85 -8.91 8.14
C ASP A 219 11.98 -10.03 7.53
N VAL A 220 11.62 -9.90 6.25
CA VAL A 220 10.76 -10.84 5.51
C VAL A 220 11.11 -10.85 4.02
N GLY A 221 10.72 -11.91 3.32
CA GLY A 221 10.83 -12.01 1.86
C GLY A 221 12.18 -12.54 1.38
N VAL A 222 12.63 -12.14 0.20
CA VAL A 222 13.81 -12.74 -0.46
C VAL A 222 15.13 -12.54 0.30
N LEU A 223 15.23 -11.50 1.12
CA LEU A 223 16.41 -11.20 1.94
C LEU A 223 16.21 -11.58 3.42
N GLU A 224 15.18 -12.37 3.75
CA GLU A 224 14.95 -12.84 5.11
C GLU A 224 16.18 -13.55 5.67
N GLY A 225 16.66 -13.09 6.83
CA GLY A 225 17.83 -13.65 7.51
C GLY A 225 19.19 -13.15 7.01
N ILE A 226 19.24 -12.33 5.96
CA ILE A 226 20.45 -11.63 5.55
C ILE A 226 20.68 -10.43 6.46
N SER A 227 21.91 -10.23 6.93
CA SER A 227 22.28 -9.12 7.80
C SER A 227 23.64 -8.53 7.41
N ASN A 228 24.09 -7.52 8.13
CA ASN A 228 25.45 -6.99 7.96
C ASN A 228 26.52 -8.06 8.24
N ASP A 229 26.25 -9.08 9.07
CA ASP A 229 27.21 -10.15 9.36
C ASP A 229 27.25 -11.23 8.27
N SER A 230 26.26 -11.25 7.37
CA SER A 230 26.24 -12.17 6.22
C SER A 230 27.36 -11.85 5.24
N SER A 231 27.81 -12.85 4.49
CA SER A 231 28.74 -12.63 3.38
C SER A 231 28.03 -12.04 2.16
N VAL A 232 28.77 -11.33 1.29
CA VAL A 232 28.24 -10.88 -0.01
C VAL A 232 27.75 -12.06 -0.85
N LYS A 233 28.40 -13.23 -0.73
CA LYS A 233 27.94 -14.48 -1.33
C LYS A 233 26.53 -14.87 -0.89
N ASP A 234 26.26 -14.86 0.42
CA ASP A 234 24.93 -15.19 0.96
C ASP A 234 23.87 -14.19 0.49
N PHE A 235 24.22 -12.89 0.46
CA PHE A 235 23.35 -11.84 -0.06
C PHE A 235 23.02 -12.03 -1.54
N LEU A 236 24.01 -12.31 -2.39
CA LEU A 236 23.78 -12.54 -3.82
C LEU A 236 23.01 -13.85 -4.06
N ALA A 237 23.29 -14.89 -3.29
CA ALA A 237 22.55 -16.16 -3.37
C ALA A 237 21.08 -15.99 -2.99
N ALA A 238 20.77 -15.18 -1.97
CA ALA A 238 19.40 -14.82 -1.61
C ALA A 238 18.65 -14.09 -2.74
N LEU A 239 19.39 -13.35 -3.59
CA LEU A 239 18.85 -12.70 -4.79
C LEU A 239 18.78 -13.60 -6.03
N GLY A 240 19.19 -14.87 -5.93
CA GLY A 240 19.11 -15.86 -7.02
C GLY A 240 20.44 -16.21 -7.68
N VAL A 241 21.55 -15.55 -7.32
CA VAL A 241 22.86 -15.83 -7.92
C VAL A 241 23.38 -17.20 -7.48
N GLU A 242 23.61 -18.09 -8.44
CA GLU A 242 24.28 -19.36 -8.18
C GLU A 242 25.81 -19.18 -8.11
N PHE A 243 26.47 -19.97 -7.25
CA PHE A 243 27.93 -19.98 -7.10
C PHE A 243 28.51 -21.37 -7.39
N ASN A 244 29.66 -21.41 -8.06
CA ASN A 244 30.52 -22.59 -8.15
C ASN A 244 31.80 -22.33 -7.36
N GLY A 245 31.92 -22.91 -6.16
CA GLY A 245 32.92 -22.47 -5.19
C GLY A 245 32.64 -21.02 -4.79
N ASP A 246 33.61 -20.13 -4.98
CA ASP A 246 33.50 -18.69 -4.66
C ASP A 246 33.33 -17.81 -5.91
N GLN A 247 32.95 -18.41 -7.05
CA GLN A 247 32.77 -17.70 -8.30
C GLN A 247 31.28 -17.65 -8.68
N PRO A 248 30.69 -16.46 -8.87
CA PRO A 248 29.31 -16.34 -9.30
C PRO A 248 29.15 -16.90 -10.72
N GLN A 249 28.05 -17.60 -10.98
CA GLN A 249 27.73 -18.14 -12.29
C GLN A 249 26.99 -17.10 -13.13
N GLN A 250 27.27 -17.10 -14.43
CA GLN A 250 26.58 -16.20 -15.38
C GLN A 250 25.07 -16.36 -15.24
N MET A 251 24.38 -15.22 -15.12
CA MET A 251 22.94 -15.16 -14.88
C MET A 251 22.38 -13.99 -15.68
N ALA A 252 21.31 -14.26 -16.45
CA ALA A 252 20.54 -13.18 -17.06
C ALA A 252 19.96 -12.27 -15.96
N VAL A 253 19.48 -11.09 -16.34
CA VAL A 253 18.89 -10.21 -15.34
C VAL A 253 17.66 -10.85 -14.70
N GLU A 254 17.70 -10.99 -13.38
CA GLU A 254 16.56 -11.33 -12.55
C GLU A 254 16.15 -10.11 -11.75
N TYR A 255 14.85 -9.94 -11.52
CA TYR A 255 14.35 -8.82 -10.75
C TYR A 255 13.11 -9.24 -9.97
N GLY A 256 12.82 -8.47 -8.94
CA GLY A 256 11.66 -8.71 -8.10
C GLY A 256 11.41 -7.58 -7.13
N TYR A 257 10.66 -7.90 -6.09
CA TYR A 257 10.38 -7.00 -5.00
C TYR A 257 10.73 -7.67 -3.68
N PHE A 258 11.52 -7.00 -2.85
CA PHE A 258 11.91 -7.49 -1.53
C PHE A 258 10.87 -7.10 -0.45
N GLY A 259 11.07 -7.59 0.78
CA GLY A 259 10.11 -7.42 1.86
C GLY A 259 8.78 -8.09 1.51
N LEU A 260 7.66 -7.40 1.76
CA LEU A 260 6.34 -7.90 1.39
C LEU A 260 5.97 -7.67 -0.09
N GLY A 261 6.79 -6.98 -0.89
CA GLY A 261 6.53 -6.82 -2.31
C GLY A 261 5.89 -5.48 -2.72
N GLY A 262 6.35 -4.37 -2.14
CA GLY A 262 5.93 -3.01 -2.54
C GLY A 262 4.41 -2.76 -2.40
N TRP A 263 3.79 -2.03 -3.34
CA TRP A 263 2.33 -1.79 -3.32
C TRP A 263 1.51 -3.07 -3.37
N LYS A 264 1.96 -4.06 -4.16
CA LYS A 264 1.26 -5.33 -4.29
C LYS A 264 1.20 -6.04 -2.93
N GLY A 265 2.34 -6.15 -2.27
CA GLY A 265 2.45 -6.69 -0.92
C GLY A 265 1.53 -6.04 0.08
N ASN A 266 1.51 -4.71 0.09
CA ASN A 266 0.67 -3.94 1.00
C ASN A 266 -0.81 -4.23 0.79
N TYR A 267 -1.27 -4.25 -0.46
CA TYR A 267 -2.68 -4.46 -0.75
C TYR A 267 -3.10 -5.92 -0.58
N ASP A 268 -2.19 -6.87 -0.82
CA ASP A 268 -2.40 -8.28 -0.48
C ASP A 268 -2.52 -8.46 1.04
N ALA A 269 -1.72 -7.75 1.84
CA ALA A 269 -1.82 -7.77 3.29
C ALA A 269 -3.14 -7.13 3.76
N ILE A 270 -3.55 -5.99 3.18
CA ILE A 270 -4.83 -5.35 3.52
C ILE A 270 -5.97 -6.33 3.21
N LYS A 271 -5.98 -6.91 2.01
CA LYS A 271 -6.91 -7.98 1.63
C LYS A 271 -6.97 -9.08 2.69
N ALA A 272 -5.83 -9.64 3.08
CA ALA A 272 -5.76 -10.72 4.06
C ALA A 272 -6.35 -10.31 5.43
N SER A 273 -6.15 -9.06 5.85
CA SER A 273 -6.73 -8.54 7.10
C SER A 273 -8.24 -8.30 7.05
N LEU A 274 -8.80 -8.05 5.85
CA LEU A 274 -10.22 -7.78 5.65
C LEU A 274 -11.05 -9.06 5.57
N ILE A 275 -10.54 -10.13 4.98
CA ILE A 275 -11.28 -11.39 4.82
C ILE A 275 -11.67 -11.94 6.20
N GLY A 276 -12.96 -12.27 6.36
CA GLY A 276 -13.56 -12.76 7.60
C GLY A 276 -14.00 -11.66 8.58
N GLN A 277 -13.74 -10.39 8.28
CA GLN A 277 -14.24 -9.28 9.08
C GLN A 277 -15.71 -8.96 8.77
N ASP A 278 -16.43 -8.46 9.77
CA ASP A 278 -17.79 -7.94 9.63
C ASP A 278 -17.75 -6.49 9.13
N ALA A 279 -18.18 -6.26 7.88
CA ALA A 279 -18.17 -4.96 7.24
C ALA A 279 -19.12 -3.94 7.89
N THR A 280 -20.13 -4.41 8.64
CA THR A 280 -21.05 -3.54 9.40
C THR A 280 -20.40 -2.98 10.66
N GLN A 281 -19.31 -3.61 11.14
CA GLN A 281 -18.54 -3.16 12.30
C GLN A 281 -17.26 -2.44 11.88
N LEU A 282 -16.57 -2.94 10.85
CA LEU A 282 -15.37 -2.32 10.31
C LEU A 282 -15.74 -1.26 9.27
N THR A 283 -16.26 -0.12 9.71
CA THR A 283 -16.71 0.95 8.80
C THR A 283 -15.58 1.82 8.26
N SER A 284 -14.34 1.61 8.70
CA SER A 284 -13.16 2.33 8.24
C SER A 284 -11.90 1.50 8.44
N LEU A 285 -10.94 1.64 7.52
CA LEU A 285 -9.59 1.10 7.72
C LEU A 285 -8.80 1.93 8.74
N VAL A 286 -9.20 3.18 8.97
CA VAL A 286 -8.58 4.05 9.96
C VAL A 286 -9.35 4.02 11.27
N ASP A 287 -8.64 3.80 12.37
CA ASP A 287 -9.16 4.02 13.70
C ASP A 287 -9.20 5.52 14.02
N TRP A 288 -10.34 6.14 13.69
CA TRP A 288 -10.60 7.55 13.94
C TRP A 288 -10.85 7.87 15.42
N SER A 289 -10.99 6.86 16.29
CA SER A 289 -11.08 7.10 17.74
C SER A 289 -9.74 7.56 18.33
N ASN A 290 -8.64 7.32 17.60
CA ASN A 290 -7.33 7.80 17.97
C ASN A 290 -7.27 9.33 17.82
N SER A 291 -7.08 10.02 18.96
CA SER A 291 -7.05 11.49 19.04
C SER A 291 -6.00 12.14 18.13
N ARG A 292 -4.96 11.39 17.73
CA ARG A 292 -3.97 11.82 16.74
C ARG A 292 -4.57 12.11 15.37
N TYR A 293 -5.61 11.37 14.97
CA TYR A 293 -6.22 11.44 13.64
C TYR A 293 -7.60 12.11 13.69
N ALA A 294 -8.32 11.97 14.81
CA ALA A 294 -9.66 12.54 14.99
C ALA A 294 -9.70 14.05 14.72
N GLY A 295 -8.71 14.80 15.21
CA GLY A 295 -8.64 16.26 15.05
C GLY A 295 -8.25 16.75 13.66
N ALA A 296 -7.95 15.84 12.72
CA ALA A 296 -7.54 16.18 11.36
C ALA A 296 -8.68 16.09 10.33
N ILE A 297 -9.89 15.71 10.77
CA ILE A 297 -11.10 15.68 9.93
C ILE A 297 -11.85 16.99 10.13
N ASN A 298 -12.16 17.70 9.05
CA ASN A 298 -12.96 18.93 9.12
C ASN A 298 -14.48 18.64 9.05
N GLU A 299 -15.30 19.70 9.11
CA GLU A 299 -16.77 19.58 9.10
C GLU A 299 -17.35 18.99 7.80
N GLN A 300 -16.57 18.97 6.71
CA GLN A 300 -16.90 18.32 5.44
C GLN A 300 -16.29 16.92 5.32
N ASN A 301 -15.85 16.31 6.42
CA ASN A 301 -15.20 15.00 6.45
C ASN A 301 -13.92 14.91 5.60
N VAL A 302 -13.22 16.03 5.38
CA VAL A 302 -11.96 16.03 4.64
C VAL A 302 -10.79 15.89 5.60
N PHE A 303 -9.95 14.88 5.38
CA PHE A 303 -8.80 14.59 6.22
C PHE A 303 -7.57 15.42 5.80
N GLY A 304 -7.04 16.20 6.74
CA GLY A 304 -5.67 16.70 6.65
C GLY A 304 -5.44 17.87 5.70
N VAL A 305 -6.50 18.58 5.30
CA VAL A 305 -6.42 19.80 4.48
C VAL A 305 -6.04 21.01 5.31
N ASP A 306 -6.60 21.14 6.52
CA ASP A 306 -6.46 22.33 7.35
C ASP A 306 -5.41 22.19 8.47
N VAL A 307 -4.77 21.02 8.57
CA VAL A 307 -3.75 20.71 9.58
C VAL A 307 -2.63 19.84 9.00
N GLU A 308 -1.44 19.90 9.61
CA GLU A 308 -0.37 18.96 9.30
C GLU A 308 -0.75 17.55 9.79
N SER A 309 -1.38 16.81 8.90
CA SER A 309 -1.71 15.40 9.10
C SER A 309 -0.52 14.53 8.69
N GLY A 310 0.11 13.89 9.68
CA GLY A 310 1.11 12.85 9.42
C GLY A 310 0.50 11.62 8.73
N ALA A 311 1.32 10.59 8.49
CA ALA A 311 0.81 9.30 8.03
C ALA A 311 -0.22 8.71 9.01
N THR A 312 -1.38 8.30 8.52
CA THR A 312 -2.40 7.57 9.29
C THR A 312 -1.87 6.16 9.61
N LYS A 313 -1.93 5.74 10.89
CA LYS A 313 -1.61 4.38 11.37
C LYS A 313 -2.91 3.60 11.54
N THR A 314 -3.03 2.43 10.92
CA THR A 314 -4.34 1.83 10.58
C THR A 314 -4.25 0.38 10.15
N VAL A 315 -5.11 -0.51 10.66
CA VAL A 315 -5.26 -2.00 10.50
C VAL A 315 -3.96 -2.85 10.44
N GLN A 316 -2.81 -2.24 10.21
CA GLN A 316 -1.50 -2.78 9.97
C GLN A 316 -0.46 -1.82 10.53
N ASN A 317 0.62 -2.40 11.03
CA ASN A 317 1.78 -1.64 11.46
C ASN A 317 2.55 -1.20 10.21
N SER A 318 2.25 0.00 9.71
CA SER A 318 2.78 0.56 8.45
C SER A 318 4.30 0.74 8.41
N PHE A 319 4.96 0.50 9.53
CA PHE A 319 6.38 0.70 9.73
C PHE A 319 7.13 -0.63 9.82
N ASP A 320 6.55 -1.62 10.51
CA ASP A 320 7.16 -2.93 10.71
C ASP A 320 6.69 -3.98 9.68
N GLY A 321 5.55 -3.75 9.02
CA GLY A 321 4.97 -4.68 8.05
C GLY A 321 5.00 -4.18 6.61
N ILE A 322 5.46 -2.97 6.34
CA ILE A 322 5.38 -2.39 4.99
C ILE A 322 6.77 -1.97 4.57
N SER A 323 7.20 -2.43 3.39
CA SER A 323 8.49 -2.21 2.72
C SER A 323 8.81 -0.72 2.45
N GLY A 324 8.88 0.08 3.52
CA GLY A 324 8.98 1.54 3.62
C GLY A 324 7.99 2.35 2.79
N ALA A 325 6.93 1.73 2.25
CA ALA A 325 5.75 2.45 1.77
C ALA A 325 5.01 3.04 2.97
N THR A 326 5.05 4.35 3.14
CA THR A 326 3.95 4.99 3.85
C THR A 326 2.71 4.86 2.95
N VAL A 327 1.98 3.74 3.04
CA VAL A 327 0.62 3.69 2.51
C VAL A 327 -0.16 4.70 3.35
N ARG A 328 -0.46 5.85 2.76
CA ARG A 328 -1.36 6.82 3.37
C ARG A 328 -2.75 6.21 3.31
N ILE A 329 -3.09 5.35 4.27
CA ILE A 329 -4.32 4.56 4.19
C ILE A 329 -5.57 5.44 4.07
N SER A 330 -5.48 6.74 4.34
CA SER A 330 -6.62 7.65 4.28
C SER A 330 -7.36 7.54 2.96
N ARG A 331 -6.66 7.48 1.82
CA ARG A 331 -7.30 7.31 0.49
C ARG A 331 -7.80 5.88 0.26
N GLU A 332 -7.07 4.86 0.73
CA GLU A 332 -7.55 3.47 0.71
C GLU A 332 -8.83 3.33 1.55
N ALA A 333 -8.89 3.97 2.72
CA ALA A 333 -10.03 4.03 3.63
C ALA A 333 -11.23 4.72 2.98
N THR A 334 -11.02 5.84 2.27
CA THR A 334 -12.08 6.49 1.48
C THR A 334 -12.66 5.54 0.43
N SER A 335 -11.81 4.86 -0.34
CA SER A 335 -12.28 3.90 -1.35
C SER A 335 -13.02 2.72 -0.73
N TYR A 336 -12.58 2.24 0.44
CA TYR A 336 -13.25 1.18 1.20
C TYR A 336 -14.61 1.65 1.75
N GLN A 337 -14.67 2.83 2.38
CA GLN A 337 -15.92 3.41 2.87
C GLN A 337 -16.95 3.55 1.73
N ARG A 338 -16.52 3.95 0.53
CA ARG A 338 -17.42 4.00 -0.63
C ARG A 338 -17.87 2.65 -1.13
N ALA A 339 -17.08 1.60 -0.98
CA ALA A 339 -17.55 0.24 -1.23
C ALA A 339 -18.66 -0.13 -0.22
N LEU A 340 -18.55 0.33 1.03
CA LEU A 340 -19.61 0.16 2.04
C LEU A 340 -20.85 1.02 1.75
N VAL A 341 -20.69 2.24 1.21
CA VAL A 341 -21.81 3.05 0.70
C VAL A 341 -22.53 2.32 -0.43
N ASN A 342 -21.77 1.73 -1.36
CA ASN A 342 -22.32 0.93 -2.45
C ASN A 342 -23.07 -0.32 -1.94
N ALA A 343 -22.65 -0.87 -0.79
CA ALA A 343 -23.34 -1.95 -0.09
C ALA A 343 -24.56 -1.52 0.74
N GLY A 344 -24.82 -0.22 0.87
CA GLY A 344 -25.88 0.33 1.72
C GLY A 344 -25.58 0.23 3.22
N ILE A 345 -24.32 0.05 3.61
CA ILE A 345 -23.86 -0.03 5.00
C ILE A 345 -23.56 1.36 5.56
N LEU A 346 -23.07 2.27 4.73
CA LEU A 346 -22.78 3.67 5.07
C LEU A 346 -23.53 4.63 4.15
N ASP A 347 -23.72 5.87 4.61
CA ASP A 347 -24.13 6.97 3.74
C ASP A 347 -22.91 7.70 3.19
N GLU A 348 -23.01 8.29 1.99
CA GLU A 348 -21.90 9.06 1.40
C GLU A 348 -21.47 10.23 2.30
N SER A 349 -22.38 10.77 3.12
CA SER A 349 -22.05 11.81 4.10
C SER A 349 -21.11 11.33 5.20
N ASP A 350 -21.00 10.03 5.44
CA ASP A 350 -20.11 9.45 6.45
C ASP A 350 -18.70 9.14 5.90
N VAL A 351 -18.52 9.27 4.58
CA VAL A 351 -17.24 9.02 3.93
C VAL A 351 -16.24 10.11 4.31
N ILE A 352 -15.10 9.67 4.83
CA ILE A 352 -13.99 10.57 5.13
C ILE A 352 -13.09 10.62 3.90
N ILE A 353 -13.02 11.80 3.28
CA ILE A 353 -12.21 12.05 2.10
C ILE A 353 -10.76 12.16 2.55
N GLY A 354 -10.00 11.12 2.25
CA GLY A 354 -8.61 10.98 2.60
C GLY A 354 -7.70 11.83 1.73
N ARG A 355 -6.55 12.18 2.29
CA ARG A 355 -5.46 12.78 1.50
C ARG A 355 -4.89 11.72 0.55
N PHE A 356 -4.84 12.07 -0.74
CA PHE A 356 -4.27 11.22 -1.79
C PHE A 356 -2.73 11.27 -1.81
#